data_AF-A0A3D0JHA5-F1
#
_entry.id   AF-A0A3D0JHA5-F1
#
_cell.length_a   1.000
_cell.length_b   1.000
_cell.length_c   1.000
_cell.angle_alpha   90.00
_cell.angle_beta   90.00
_cell.angle_gamma   90.00
#
_symmetry.space_group_name_H-M   'P 1'
#
loop_
_entity.id
_entity.type
_entity.pdbx_description
1 polymer ?
#
loop_
_entity_poly.entity_id
_entity_poly.type
_entity_poly.pdbx_seq_one_letter_code
_entity_poly.pdbx_strand_id
1 'polypeptide(L)'
;MCSIIGFTSRKAITEEEAKRCLAKTISRGPDMSRFEEAGKGWLGFNRLSIMGLNENGMQPFHHGESSIVCNGEIYGFRKEKDNLISKGYSFVSESDCEILLPMYKEYGLSMFEKLDAEYALIIYDADKEKFIAARDPIGIRPLYYGYLSDGSIAFASEPKNLISVCAKVMPFPPGHYYDGEKFVQYRDPADSGKLILDDADTASKKIHDLLIKGIEKRLDADAPVGFLLSGGLDSSLVCAVSAKILNKPIKTFAIGMDIDAIDLKYARQVAEFLGAEHTDVIITREDVIEALDFVIKTLGTYDITTTRASMGMYLVCKYIHENTDIRVILTGEVSDELFGYKYTDFAPSPDEFQMEAEKRVRELHMYDVLRADRCISVNSLEARVPFGDLDFVDYVMSLNPSVKMNVYGKGKYLLRHAFEEDKCLPESILQREKAAFSDAVGHSLVNDLKEYAESFYSDEEFEEKIAKYEHARPFTKESLLYREIFEKYYPGQSDMVVDFWMPNKTWPGCNVDDPSARVLANYGASGQ
;
A
#
# COMPACT_ATOMS: atom_id res chain seq x y z
N MET A 1 1.84 -11.33 -2.11
CA MET A 1 2.41 -10.52 -3.20
C MET A 1 3.74 -11.12 -3.57
N CYS A 2 4.19 -11.02 -4.81
CA CYS A 2 5.50 -11.54 -5.14
C CYS A 2 6.65 -10.68 -4.54
N SER A 3 7.88 -11.16 -4.65
CA SER A 3 9.10 -10.38 -4.41
C SER A 3 10.01 -10.45 -5.62
N ILE A 4 10.58 -9.32 -6.00
CA ILE A 4 11.53 -9.19 -7.10
C ILE A 4 12.87 -8.65 -6.59
N ILE A 5 13.96 -9.08 -7.23
CA ILE A 5 15.29 -8.51 -7.03
C ILE A 5 16.04 -8.46 -8.36
N GLY A 6 16.87 -7.44 -8.54
CA GLY A 6 17.74 -7.31 -9.70
C GLY A 6 19.05 -6.65 -9.32
N PHE A 7 20.17 -7.26 -9.75
CA PHE A 7 21.50 -6.70 -9.58
C PHE A 7 22.10 -6.47 -10.97
N THR A 8 22.65 -5.29 -11.23
CA THR A 8 23.16 -4.96 -12.58
C THR A 8 24.61 -5.41 -12.83
N SER A 9 25.30 -5.95 -11.82
CA SER A 9 26.69 -6.41 -11.90
C SER A 9 26.92 -7.72 -11.13
N ARG A 10 27.27 -8.80 -11.82
CA ARG A 10 27.75 -10.07 -11.25
C ARG A 10 29.17 -9.98 -10.70
N LYS A 11 29.91 -8.91 -11.02
CA LYS A 11 31.26 -8.67 -10.49
C LYS A 11 31.24 -8.11 -9.09
N ALA A 12 30.22 -7.33 -8.75
CA ALA A 12 30.08 -6.70 -7.44
C ALA A 12 29.31 -7.52 -6.42
N ILE A 13 28.54 -8.51 -6.86
CA ILE A 13 27.83 -9.41 -5.95
C ILE A 13 27.85 -10.85 -6.49
N THR A 14 28.21 -11.78 -5.61
CA THR A 14 28.18 -13.21 -5.93
C THR A 14 26.75 -13.74 -6.01
N GLU A 15 26.56 -14.85 -6.70
CA GLU A 15 25.25 -15.52 -6.79
C GLU A 15 24.69 -15.87 -5.40
N GLU A 16 25.56 -16.36 -4.50
CA GLU A 16 25.19 -16.76 -3.14
C GLU A 16 24.71 -15.56 -2.30
N GLU A 17 25.41 -14.42 -2.40
CA GLU A 17 25.01 -13.19 -1.73
C GLU A 17 23.68 -12.67 -2.26
N ALA A 18 23.50 -12.67 -3.58
CA ALA A 18 22.27 -12.22 -4.22
C ALA A 18 21.06 -13.13 -3.86
N LYS A 19 21.25 -14.46 -3.81
CA LYS A 19 20.25 -15.42 -3.32
C LYS A 19 19.91 -15.19 -1.86
N ARG A 20 20.89 -14.91 -0.99
CA ARG A 20 20.64 -14.53 0.42
C ARG A 20 19.82 -13.25 0.52
N CYS A 21 20.03 -12.28 -0.39
CA CYS A 21 19.23 -11.07 -0.44
C CYS A 21 17.77 -11.38 -0.79
N LEU A 22 17.50 -12.21 -1.82
CA LEU A 22 16.15 -12.63 -2.22
C LEU A 22 15.41 -13.39 -1.10
N ALA A 23 16.11 -14.27 -0.38
CA ALA A 23 15.54 -15.13 0.65
C ALA A 23 14.90 -14.34 1.82
N LYS A 24 15.32 -13.10 2.06
CA LYS A 24 14.77 -12.23 3.12
C LYS A 24 13.29 -11.87 2.90
N THR A 25 12.77 -12.11 1.70
CA THR A 25 11.38 -11.83 1.31
C THR A 25 10.66 -13.07 0.77
N ILE A 26 11.07 -14.26 1.21
CA ILE A 26 10.39 -15.51 0.80
C ILE A 26 8.94 -15.54 1.28
N SER A 27 8.64 -14.91 2.42
CA SER A 27 7.29 -14.85 2.98
C SER A 27 6.29 -14.06 2.13
N ARG A 28 6.78 -13.18 1.23
CA ARG A 28 5.94 -12.50 0.25
C ARG A 28 5.39 -13.50 -0.76
N GLY A 29 6.29 -14.29 -1.36
CA GLY A 29 5.99 -15.25 -2.41
C GLY A 29 6.52 -16.65 -2.06
N PRO A 30 5.84 -17.40 -1.19
CA PRO A 30 6.32 -18.67 -0.67
C PRO A 30 6.18 -19.84 -1.64
N ASP A 31 5.43 -19.71 -2.73
CA ASP A 31 5.02 -20.87 -3.54
C ASP A 31 6.18 -21.42 -4.37
N MET A 32 6.95 -20.52 -4.97
CA MET A 32 8.06 -20.85 -5.87
C MET A 32 9.12 -19.76 -5.77
N SER A 33 10.38 -20.15 -5.98
CA SER A 33 11.50 -19.20 -6.08
C SER A 33 12.38 -19.56 -7.28
N ARG A 34 12.82 -18.55 -8.02
CA ARG A 34 13.72 -18.70 -9.17
C ARG A 34 14.71 -17.55 -9.17
N PHE A 35 15.95 -17.87 -9.52
CA PHE A 35 17.05 -16.93 -9.55
C PHE A 35 17.97 -17.28 -10.71
N GLU A 36 18.20 -16.33 -11.60
CA GLU A 36 18.83 -16.58 -12.90
C GLU A 36 19.80 -15.46 -13.29
N GLU A 37 20.73 -15.80 -14.18
CA GLU A 37 21.59 -14.83 -14.84
C GLU A 37 20.78 -13.96 -15.80
N ALA A 38 21.06 -12.66 -15.80
CA ALA A 38 20.50 -11.70 -16.76
C ALA A 38 21.64 -10.85 -17.31
N GLY A 39 22.27 -11.31 -18.39
CA GLY A 39 23.45 -10.67 -18.96
C GLY A 39 24.60 -10.50 -17.98
N LYS A 40 24.95 -9.25 -17.67
CA LYS A 40 26.01 -8.91 -16.70
C LYS A 40 25.51 -8.86 -15.26
N GLY A 41 24.24 -9.15 -15.01
CA GLY A 41 23.58 -9.07 -13.71
C GLY A 41 22.83 -10.33 -13.32
N TRP A 42 21.92 -10.18 -12.37
CA TRP A 42 21.07 -11.22 -11.81
C TRP A 42 19.61 -10.75 -11.75
N LEU A 43 18.67 -11.66 -11.96
CA LEU A 43 17.26 -11.48 -11.61
C LEU A 43 16.79 -12.59 -10.68
N GLY A 44 15.93 -12.23 -9.73
CA GLY A 44 15.34 -13.18 -8.80
C GLY A 44 13.89 -12.88 -8.49
N PHE A 45 13.13 -13.93 -8.25
CA PHE A 45 11.69 -13.87 -8.04
C PHE A 45 11.24 -14.87 -6.99
N ASN A 46 10.44 -14.41 -6.03
CA ASN A 46 9.65 -15.24 -5.12
C ASN A 46 8.18 -15.04 -5.47
N ARG A 47 7.48 -16.13 -5.76
CA ARG A 47 6.13 -16.09 -6.34
C ARG A 47 5.05 -16.34 -5.30
N LEU A 48 4.06 -15.45 -5.29
CA LEU A 48 2.72 -15.74 -4.80
C LEU A 48 1.82 -15.98 -6.02
N SER A 49 1.28 -17.17 -6.19
CA SER A 49 0.49 -17.54 -7.36
C SER A 49 -0.95 -17.05 -7.19
N ILE A 50 -1.30 -15.98 -7.90
CA ILE A 50 -2.66 -15.38 -7.92
C ILE A 50 -3.34 -15.57 -9.27
N MET A 51 -2.68 -15.15 -10.35
CA MET A 51 -3.10 -15.38 -11.74
C MET A 51 -2.25 -16.49 -12.38
N GLY A 52 -2.91 -17.49 -12.96
CA GLY A 52 -2.28 -18.67 -13.54
C GLY A 52 -1.54 -19.51 -12.50
N LEU A 53 -2.26 -20.34 -11.74
CA LEU A 53 -1.74 -21.01 -10.54
C LEU A 53 -0.65 -22.09 -10.77
N ASN A 54 -0.34 -22.41 -12.03
CA ASN A 54 0.65 -23.43 -12.40
C ASN A 54 2.06 -22.83 -12.61
N GLU A 55 3.08 -23.68 -12.73
CA GLU A 55 4.49 -23.26 -12.89
C GLU A 55 4.77 -22.42 -14.14
N ASN A 56 3.90 -22.44 -15.17
CA ASN A 56 4.14 -21.64 -16.38
C ASN A 56 4.07 -20.13 -16.09
N GLY A 57 3.35 -19.71 -15.04
CA GLY A 57 3.34 -18.32 -14.60
C GLY A 57 4.56 -17.92 -13.76
N MET A 58 5.57 -18.80 -13.62
CA MET A 58 6.78 -18.52 -12.85
C MET A 58 7.75 -17.62 -13.63
N GLN A 59 8.28 -16.61 -12.93
CA GLN A 59 9.17 -15.59 -13.49
C GLN A 59 10.63 -15.85 -13.05
N PRO A 60 11.66 -15.39 -13.80
CA PRO A 60 11.59 -14.46 -14.92
C PRO A 60 10.85 -14.99 -16.16
N PHE A 61 10.05 -14.14 -16.81
CA PHE A 61 9.54 -14.40 -18.17
C PHE A 61 10.60 -14.01 -19.20
N HIS A 62 10.62 -14.70 -20.34
CA HIS A 62 11.68 -14.57 -21.34
C HIS A 62 11.12 -14.28 -22.74
N HIS A 63 11.88 -13.49 -23.51
CA HIS A 63 11.69 -13.32 -24.94
C HIS A 63 13.06 -13.15 -25.62
N GLY A 64 13.53 -14.22 -26.26
CA GLY A 64 14.94 -14.35 -26.61
C GLY A 64 15.81 -14.32 -25.35
N GLU A 65 16.91 -13.56 -25.38
CA GLU A 65 17.81 -13.37 -24.24
C GLU A 65 17.34 -12.27 -23.27
N SER A 66 16.24 -11.57 -23.57
CA SER A 66 15.65 -10.57 -22.66
C SER A 66 14.78 -11.26 -21.62
N SER A 67 14.73 -10.71 -20.41
CA SER A 67 13.97 -11.29 -19.31
C SER A 67 13.31 -10.20 -18.44
N ILE A 68 12.23 -10.57 -17.74
CA ILE A 68 11.50 -9.67 -16.84
C ILE A 68 11.06 -10.39 -15.56
N VAL A 69 11.12 -9.66 -14.45
CA VAL A 69 10.41 -10.00 -13.21
C VAL A 69 9.48 -8.84 -12.81
N CYS A 70 8.32 -9.16 -12.27
CA CYS A 70 7.27 -8.23 -11.89
C CYS A 70 6.56 -8.74 -10.62
N ASN A 71 6.55 -7.91 -9.59
CA ASN A 71 5.60 -8.01 -8.48
C ASN A 71 4.43 -7.06 -8.79
N GLY A 72 3.34 -7.60 -9.31
CA GLY A 72 2.19 -6.78 -9.69
C GLY A 72 0.99 -7.57 -10.18
N GLU A 73 -0.07 -6.82 -10.45
CA GLU A 73 -1.31 -7.27 -11.06
C GLU A 73 -1.64 -6.31 -12.22
N ILE A 74 -1.75 -6.84 -13.44
CA ILE A 74 -2.05 -6.09 -14.66
C ILE A 74 -3.54 -6.23 -14.98
N TYR A 75 -4.33 -5.21 -14.64
CA TYR A 75 -5.78 -5.28 -14.81
C TYR A 75 -6.18 -5.23 -16.29
N GLY A 76 -7.20 -6.01 -16.66
CA GLY A 76 -7.70 -6.04 -18.03
C GLY A 76 -6.72 -6.59 -19.08
N PHE A 77 -5.63 -7.25 -18.65
CA PHE A 77 -4.54 -7.71 -19.52
C PHE A 77 -4.99 -8.60 -20.69
N ARG A 78 -6.10 -9.34 -20.57
CA ARG A 78 -6.60 -10.26 -21.61
C ARG A 78 -6.79 -9.56 -22.97
N LYS A 79 -7.27 -8.31 -22.97
CA LYS A 79 -7.42 -7.52 -24.20
C LYS A 79 -6.08 -7.19 -24.84
N GLU A 80 -5.08 -6.83 -24.05
CA GLU A 80 -3.74 -6.55 -24.56
C GLU A 80 -3.03 -7.84 -24.99
N LYS A 81 -3.27 -8.96 -24.29
CA LYS A 81 -2.82 -10.29 -24.70
C LYS A 81 -3.34 -10.65 -26.09
N ASP A 82 -4.63 -10.48 -26.35
CA ASP A 82 -5.23 -10.73 -27.68
C ASP A 82 -4.63 -9.82 -28.77
N ASN A 83 -4.42 -8.53 -28.45
CA ASN A 83 -3.74 -7.59 -29.34
C ASN A 83 -2.31 -8.05 -29.68
N LEU A 84 -1.53 -8.49 -28.69
CA LEU A 84 -0.18 -9.02 -28.88
C LEU A 84 -0.18 -10.33 -29.67
N ILE A 85 -1.15 -11.23 -29.44
CA ILE A 85 -1.30 -12.45 -30.26
C ILE A 85 -1.53 -12.09 -31.72
N SER A 86 -2.36 -11.08 -32.01
CA SER A 86 -2.59 -10.61 -33.38
C SER A 86 -1.34 -10.05 -34.08
N LYS A 87 -0.34 -9.62 -33.29
CA LYS A 87 0.96 -9.15 -33.77
C LYS A 87 2.01 -10.26 -33.87
N GLY A 88 1.67 -11.50 -33.52
CA GLY A 88 2.53 -12.67 -33.66
C GLY A 88 3.23 -13.12 -32.39
N TYR A 89 2.90 -12.56 -31.22
CA TYR A 89 3.41 -13.07 -29.94
C TYR A 89 2.65 -14.34 -29.51
N SER A 90 3.36 -15.26 -28.86
CA SER A 90 2.79 -16.47 -28.26
C SER A 90 3.01 -16.46 -26.75
N PHE A 91 2.03 -16.99 -26.01
CA PHE A 91 2.03 -17.03 -24.55
C PHE A 91 1.82 -18.47 -24.08
N VAL A 92 2.48 -18.86 -23.00
CA VAL A 92 2.42 -20.23 -22.44
C VAL A 92 1.83 -20.27 -21.03
N SER A 93 1.61 -19.10 -20.42
CA SER A 93 1.01 -18.96 -19.10
C SER A 93 -0.33 -18.21 -19.14
N GLU A 94 -1.03 -18.26 -18.01
CA GLU A 94 -2.23 -17.47 -17.73
C GLU A 94 -1.91 -16.26 -16.84
N SER A 95 -0.64 -16.04 -16.48
CA SER A 95 -0.23 -14.86 -15.73
C SER A 95 -0.44 -13.61 -16.58
N ASP A 96 -1.07 -12.65 -15.93
CA ASP A 96 -1.18 -11.25 -16.35
C ASP A 96 0.19 -10.62 -16.68
N CYS A 97 1.23 -10.93 -15.90
CA CYS A 97 2.56 -10.36 -16.06
C CYS A 97 3.33 -10.87 -17.31
N GLU A 98 2.89 -11.96 -17.96
CA GLU A 98 3.59 -12.50 -19.15
C GLU A 98 3.53 -11.55 -20.35
N ILE A 99 2.54 -10.64 -20.40
CA ILE A 99 2.41 -9.66 -21.49
C ILE A 99 3.45 -8.55 -21.45
N LEU A 100 4.09 -8.33 -20.30
CA LEU A 100 4.91 -7.13 -20.06
C LEU A 100 6.14 -7.05 -20.96
N LEU A 101 6.85 -8.17 -21.17
CA LEU A 101 8.04 -8.17 -22.01
C LEU A 101 7.69 -7.99 -23.52
N PRO A 102 6.65 -8.65 -24.05
CA PRO A 102 6.07 -8.30 -25.36
C PRO A 102 5.63 -6.83 -25.47
N MET A 103 4.95 -6.28 -24.47
CA MET A 103 4.58 -4.85 -24.46
C MET A 103 5.81 -3.95 -24.51
N TYR A 104 6.88 -4.29 -23.78
CA TYR A 104 8.13 -3.55 -23.83
C TYR A 104 8.77 -3.60 -25.24
N LYS A 105 8.73 -4.74 -25.93
CA LYS A 105 9.23 -4.84 -27.31
C LYS A 105 8.41 -4.00 -28.29
N GLU A 106 7.08 -3.94 -28.11
CA GLU A 106 6.19 -3.17 -28.98
C GLU A 106 6.23 -1.66 -28.74
N TYR A 107 6.24 -1.24 -27.47
CA TYR A 107 6.01 0.15 -27.07
C TYR A 107 7.25 0.81 -26.44
N GLY A 108 8.31 0.03 -26.17
CA GLY A 108 9.46 0.51 -25.41
C GLY A 108 9.05 1.05 -24.04
N LEU A 109 9.71 2.12 -23.60
CA LEU A 109 9.43 2.77 -22.32
C LEU A 109 8.05 3.44 -22.25
N SER A 110 7.39 3.69 -23.39
CA SER A 110 6.02 4.22 -23.40
C SER A 110 4.97 3.22 -22.92
N MET A 111 5.35 1.95 -22.70
CA MET A 111 4.45 0.95 -22.12
C MET A 111 3.96 1.36 -20.73
N PHE A 112 4.78 2.07 -19.93
CA PHE A 112 4.44 2.38 -18.54
C PHE A 112 3.24 3.33 -18.43
N GLU A 113 3.06 4.23 -19.41
CA GLU A 113 1.89 5.10 -19.50
C GLU A 113 0.60 4.34 -19.89
N LYS A 114 0.73 3.12 -20.43
CA LYS A 114 -0.39 2.30 -20.93
C LYS A 114 -0.89 1.28 -19.93
N LEU A 115 -0.12 0.99 -18.87
CA LEU A 115 -0.47 -0.02 -17.89
C LEU A 115 -1.54 0.51 -16.93
N ASP A 116 -2.71 -0.13 -16.94
CA ASP A 116 -3.67 -0.06 -15.83
C ASP A 116 -3.33 -1.19 -14.85
N ALA A 117 -2.44 -0.90 -13.90
CA ALA A 117 -1.81 -1.94 -13.09
C ALA A 117 -1.27 -1.41 -11.76
N GLU A 118 -1.16 -2.31 -10.79
CA GLU A 118 -0.36 -2.15 -9.57
C GLU A 118 0.91 -2.98 -9.75
N TYR A 119 2.10 -2.36 -9.89
CA TYR A 119 3.30 -3.09 -10.29
C TYR A 119 4.63 -2.48 -9.82
N ALA A 120 5.59 -3.37 -9.59
CA ALA A 120 7.01 -3.08 -9.54
C ALA A 120 7.72 -4.12 -10.40
N LEU A 121 8.53 -3.70 -11.37
CA LEU A 121 9.16 -4.61 -12.33
C LEU A 121 10.61 -4.26 -12.62
N ILE A 122 11.37 -5.27 -13.08
CA ILE A 122 12.74 -5.15 -13.56
C ILE A 122 12.86 -5.95 -14.86
N ILE A 123 13.30 -5.28 -15.93
CA ILE A 123 13.56 -5.85 -17.25
C ILE A 123 15.07 -5.88 -17.48
N TYR A 124 15.58 -6.99 -17.98
CA TYR A 124 16.86 -7.03 -18.67
C TYR A 124 16.60 -7.04 -20.19
N ASP A 125 16.99 -5.96 -20.85
CA ASP A 125 16.93 -5.82 -22.31
C ASP A 125 18.27 -6.24 -22.91
N ALA A 126 18.30 -7.44 -23.50
CA ALA A 126 19.51 -8.00 -24.08
C ALA A 126 20.01 -7.25 -25.32
N ASP A 127 19.10 -6.63 -26.10
CA ASP A 127 19.47 -5.89 -27.32
C ASP A 127 20.26 -4.62 -26.98
N LYS A 128 19.93 -4.02 -25.82
CA LYS A 128 20.59 -2.81 -25.31
C LYS A 128 21.64 -3.11 -24.23
N GLU A 129 21.75 -4.35 -23.79
CA GLU A 129 22.51 -4.78 -22.60
C GLU A 129 22.21 -3.92 -21.35
N LYS A 130 20.95 -3.56 -21.11
CA LYS A 130 20.54 -2.66 -20.03
C LYS A 130 19.49 -3.27 -19.10
N PHE A 131 19.56 -2.88 -17.84
CA PHE A 131 18.49 -3.10 -16.88
C PHE A 131 17.59 -1.88 -16.82
N ILE A 132 16.30 -2.12 -16.88
CA ILE A 132 15.23 -1.14 -16.73
C ILE A 132 14.43 -1.55 -15.50
N ALA A 133 13.99 -0.59 -14.70
CA ALA A 133 13.10 -0.85 -13.58
C ALA A 133 11.98 0.18 -13.56
N ALA A 134 10.80 -0.18 -13.11
CA ALA A 134 9.67 0.75 -13.05
C ALA A 134 8.71 0.40 -11.92
N ARG A 135 7.99 1.42 -11.46
CA ARG A 135 7.01 1.33 -10.38
C ARG A 135 5.72 2.01 -10.80
N ASP A 136 4.59 1.49 -10.33
CA ASP A 136 3.27 2.04 -10.59
C ASP A 136 3.11 3.49 -10.09
N PRO A 137 2.15 4.25 -10.63
CA PRO A 137 2.01 5.68 -10.34
C PRO A 137 1.79 6.01 -8.87
N ILE A 138 0.96 5.22 -8.16
CA ILE A 138 0.60 5.46 -6.76
C ILE A 138 1.68 4.91 -5.80
N GLY A 139 2.46 3.93 -6.27
CA GLY A 139 3.48 3.23 -5.49
C GLY A 139 2.91 2.06 -4.68
N ILE A 140 1.81 1.45 -5.15
CA ILE A 140 1.13 0.32 -4.48
C ILE A 140 2.06 -0.86 -4.29
N ARG A 141 2.77 -1.26 -5.35
CA ARG A 141 3.78 -2.32 -5.24
C ARG A 141 5.12 -1.67 -4.89
N PRO A 142 5.83 -2.19 -3.88
CA PRO A 142 7.06 -1.58 -3.40
C PRO A 142 8.24 -1.92 -4.31
N LEU A 143 9.13 -0.94 -4.46
CA LEU A 143 10.42 -1.09 -5.09
C LEU A 143 11.40 -0.13 -4.42
N TYR A 144 12.61 -0.60 -4.20
CA TYR A 144 13.73 0.13 -3.60
C TYR A 144 14.95 -0.06 -4.48
N TYR A 145 15.90 0.86 -4.37
CA TYR A 145 17.17 0.76 -5.05
C TYR A 145 18.34 1.18 -4.15
N GLY A 146 19.53 0.76 -4.52
CA GLY A 146 20.78 1.15 -3.90
C GLY A 146 21.94 0.92 -4.85
N TYR A 147 23.14 1.30 -4.43
CA TYR A 147 24.36 1.10 -5.23
C TYR A 147 25.28 0.10 -4.55
N LEU A 148 25.83 -0.82 -5.33
CA LEU A 148 26.86 -1.77 -4.91
C LEU A 148 28.23 -1.08 -4.83
N SER A 149 29.23 -1.82 -4.35
CA SER A 149 30.60 -1.32 -4.13
C SER A 149 31.31 -0.83 -5.41
N ASP A 150 30.93 -1.36 -6.58
CA ASP A 150 31.45 -0.92 -7.88
C ASP A 150 30.65 0.24 -8.51
N GLY A 151 29.64 0.76 -7.80
CA GLY A 151 28.73 1.80 -8.28
C GLY A 151 27.58 1.31 -9.16
N SER A 152 27.49 0.00 -9.43
CA SER A 152 26.34 -0.58 -10.14
C SER A 152 25.07 -0.53 -9.28
N ILE A 153 23.92 -0.38 -9.94
CA ILE A 153 22.63 -0.25 -9.26
C ILE A 153 22.03 -1.62 -8.93
N ALA A 154 21.32 -1.72 -7.82
CA ALA A 154 20.53 -2.87 -7.39
C ALA A 154 19.10 -2.43 -7.09
N PHE A 155 18.14 -3.33 -7.33
CA PHE A 155 16.71 -3.10 -7.11
C PHE A 155 16.11 -4.25 -6.32
N ALA A 156 15.16 -3.98 -5.43
CA ALA A 156 14.42 -5.02 -4.72
C ALA A 156 13.06 -4.56 -4.23
N SER A 157 12.12 -5.49 -4.01
CA SER A 157 10.80 -5.18 -3.45
C SER A 157 10.86 -4.52 -2.06
N GLU A 158 11.82 -4.89 -1.22
CA GLU A 158 11.92 -4.34 0.14
C GLU A 158 13.36 -3.93 0.50
N PRO A 159 13.53 -2.92 1.38
CA PRO A 159 14.87 -2.46 1.75
C PRO A 159 15.68 -3.55 2.45
N LYS A 160 15.03 -4.46 3.19
CA LYS A 160 15.70 -5.58 3.87
C LYS A 160 16.50 -6.45 2.90
N ASN A 161 16.08 -6.55 1.63
CA ASN A 161 16.84 -7.25 0.60
C ASN A 161 18.22 -6.61 0.36
N LEU A 162 18.32 -5.28 0.41
CA LEU A 162 19.50 -4.52 -0.04
C LEU A 162 20.42 -4.03 1.07
N ILE A 163 19.94 -3.86 2.31
CA ILE A 163 20.73 -3.26 3.42
C ILE A 163 22.08 -3.95 3.71
N SER A 164 22.26 -5.22 3.33
CA SER A 164 23.52 -5.94 3.55
C SER A 164 24.55 -5.74 2.45
N VAL A 165 24.17 -5.13 1.32
CA VAL A 165 25.01 -4.98 0.12
C VAL A 165 25.05 -3.55 -0.42
N CYS A 166 24.15 -2.68 0.05
CA CYS A 166 24.10 -1.26 -0.30
C CYS A 166 24.31 -0.43 0.97
N ALA A 167 25.20 0.57 0.91
CA ALA A 167 25.44 1.49 2.03
C ALA A 167 24.22 2.38 2.31
N LYS A 168 23.50 2.80 1.26
CA LYS A 168 22.25 3.56 1.33
C LYS A 168 21.21 2.91 0.43
N VAL A 169 20.01 2.75 0.96
CA VAL A 169 18.84 2.23 0.24
C VAL A 169 17.81 3.36 0.14
N MET A 170 17.23 3.53 -1.04
CA MET A 170 16.27 4.59 -1.35
C MET A 170 14.98 3.96 -1.88
N PRO A 171 13.80 4.49 -1.52
CA PRO A 171 12.56 4.12 -2.19
C PRO A 171 12.67 4.45 -3.68
N PHE A 172 12.29 3.51 -4.54
CA PHE A 172 12.13 3.80 -5.96
C PHE A 172 10.91 4.72 -6.13
N PRO A 173 11.04 5.87 -6.80
CA PRO A 173 9.97 6.87 -6.84
C PRO A 173 8.72 6.33 -7.58
N PRO A 174 7.50 6.49 -7.03
CA PRO A 174 6.26 6.13 -7.73
C PRO A 174 6.10 6.86 -9.06
N GLY A 175 5.47 6.23 -10.06
CA GLY A 175 5.25 6.86 -11.36
C GLY A 175 6.51 7.16 -12.15
N HIS A 176 7.59 6.42 -11.86
CA HIS A 176 8.87 6.54 -12.57
C HIS A 176 9.32 5.21 -13.18
N TYR A 177 10.22 5.33 -14.16
CA TYR A 177 11.09 4.24 -14.60
C TYR A 177 12.56 4.66 -14.54
N TYR A 178 13.45 3.70 -14.40
CA TYR A 178 14.89 3.82 -14.62
C TYR A 178 15.21 3.22 -15.99
N ASP A 179 15.79 3.99 -16.91
CA ASP A 179 16.06 3.56 -18.30
C ASP A 179 17.41 2.88 -18.53
N GLY A 180 18.13 2.58 -17.44
CA GLY A 180 19.52 2.12 -17.48
C GLY A 180 20.53 3.24 -17.24
N GLU A 181 20.11 4.50 -17.17
CA GLU A 181 20.98 5.66 -16.93
C GLU A 181 20.38 6.61 -15.89
N LYS A 182 19.10 6.95 -15.99
CA LYS A 182 18.42 7.92 -15.14
C LYS A 182 17.00 7.49 -14.80
N PHE A 183 16.47 8.11 -13.74
CA PHE A 183 15.05 8.03 -13.40
C PHE A 183 14.26 9.05 -14.23
N VAL A 184 13.13 8.63 -14.79
CA VAL A 184 12.22 9.46 -15.57
C VAL A 184 10.82 9.29 -15.00
N GLN A 185 10.19 10.39 -14.61
CA GLN A 185 8.78 10.42 -14.24
C GLN A 185 7.94 10.27 -15.51
N TYR A 186 7.08 9.27 -15.54
CA TYR A 186 6.09 9.10 -16.60
C TYR A 186 4.68 9.50 -16.15
N ARG A 187 4.44 9.58 -14.82
CA ARG A 187 3.16 10.01 -14.25
C ARG A 187 3.34 10.57 -12.84
N ASP A 188 2.68 11.69 -12.53
CA ASP A 188 2.48 12.14 -11.15
C ASP A 188 1.11 11.64 -10.68
N PRO A 189 1.02 10.84 -9.60
CA PRO A 189 -0.26 10.36 -9.09
C PRO A 189 -1.17 11.47 -8.54
N ALA A 190 -0.61 12.62 -8.20
CA ALA A 190 -1.34 13.73 -7.60
C ALA A 190 -1.72 14.84 -8.59
N ASP A 191 -1.11 14.86 -9.78
CA ASP A 191 -1.31 15.91 -10.78
C ASP A 191 -1.52 15.32 -12.18
N SER A 192 -2.77 15.38 -12.64
CA SER A 192 -3.16 14.97 -13.98
C SER A 192 -2.96 16.06 -15.05
N GLY A 193 -2.59 17.28 -14.63
CA GLY A 193 -2.54 18.49 -15.45
C GLY A 193 -3.92 19.02 -15.87
N LYS A 194 -5.01 18.54 -15.25
CA LYS A 194 -6.40 18.88 -15.63
C LYS A 194 -7.17 19.45 -14.46
N LEU A 195 -8.07 20.39 -14.78
CA LEU A 195 -9.09 20.90 -13.86
C LEU A 195 -10.47 20.56 -14.41
N ILE A 196 -11.27 19.85 -13.62
CA ILE A 196 -12.64 19.43 -13.91
C ILE A 196 -13.59 20.29 -13.07
N LEU A 197 -14.52 20.96 -13.74
CA LEU A 197 -15.50 21.88 -13.13
C LEU A 197 -16.90 21.26 -13.00
N ASP A 198 -16.96 19.94 -12.82
CA ASP A 198 -18.21 19.23 -12.55
C ASP A 198 -18.80 19.73 -11.22
N ASP A 199 -20.13 19.87 -11.16
CA ASP A 199 -20.84 20.13 -9.90
C ASP A 199 -20.86 18.88 -9.01
N ALA A 200 -21.30 19.04 -7.74
CA ALA A 200 -21.28 17.95 -6.76
C ALA A 200 -22.07 16.72 -7.22
N ASP A 201 -23.24 16.90 -7.84
CA ASP A 201 -24.07 15.78 -8.31
C ASP A 201 -23.43 15.03 -9.48
N THR A 202 -22.85 15.75 -10.44
CA THR A 202 -22.12 15.16 -11.56
C THR A 202 -20.86 14.46 -11.08
N ALA A 203 -20.14 15.09 -10.15
CA ALA A 203 -18.94 14.53 -9.54
C ALA A 203 -19.25 13.24 -8.78
N SER A 204 -20.27 13.24 -7.93
CA SER A 204 -20.69 12.06 -7.17
C SER A 204 -21.11 10.90 -8.08
N LYS A 205 -21.84 11.15 -9.17
CA LYS A 205 -22.17 10.08 -10.16
C LYS A 205 -20.94 9.49 -10.82
N LYS A 206 -19.97 10.31 -11.21
CA LYS A 206 -18.73 9.82 -11.83
C LYS A 206 -17.84 9.10 -10.82
N ILE A 207 -17.73 9.60 -9.58
CA ILE A 207 -17.04 8.92 -8.46
C ILE A 207 -17.65 7.54 -8.23
N HIS A 208 -18.98 7.45 -8.16
CA HIS A 208 -19.71 6.19 -8.00
C HIS A 208 -19.32 5.19 -9.09
N ASP A 209 -19.47 5.58 -10.36
CA ASP A 209 -19.23 4.68 -11.50
C ASP A 209 -17.76 4.28 -11.63
N LEU A 210 -16.83 5.21 -11.37
CA LEU A 210 -15.39 4.95 -11.42
C LEU A 210 -14.95 4.03 -10.27
N LEU A 211 -15.48 4.22 -9.05
CA LEU A 211 -15.14 3.33 -7.93
C LEU A 211 -15.67 1.92 -8.16
N ILE A 212 -16.90 1.76 -8.69
CA ILE A 212 -17.44 0.45 -9.04
C ILE A 212 -16.54 -0.26 -10.06
N LYS A 213 -16.11 0.45 -11.12
CA LYS A 213 -15.18 -0.11 -12.11
C LYS A 213 -13.83 -0.47 -11.49
N GLY A 214 -13.27 0.41 -10.64
CA GLY A 214 -12.00 0.16 -9.95
C GLY A 214 -12.05 -1.08 -9.05
N ILE A 215 -13.20 -1.32 -8.41
CA ILE A 215 -13.47 -2.54 -7.62
C ILE A 215 -13.62 -3.76 -8.54
N GLU A 216 -14.43 -3.67 -9.59
CA GLU A 216 -14.66 -4.77 -10.54
C GLU A 216 -13.36 -5.30 -11.13
N LYS A 217 -12.47 -4.42 -11.61
CA LYS A 217 -11.14 -4.76 -12.14
C LYS A 217 -10.32 -5.59 -11.14
N ARG A 218 -10.43 -5.28 -9.84
CA ARG A 218 -9.66 -5.89 -8.75
C ARG A 218 -10.27 -7.16 -8.17
N LEU A 219 -11.43 -7.59 -8.66
CA LEU A 219 -12.02 -8.89 -8.31
C LEU A 219 -11.51 -10.05 -9.18
N ASP A 220 -10.81 -9.75 -10.29
CA ASP A 220 -10.26 -10.74 -11.22
C ASP A 220 -9.06 -11.48 -10.61
N ALA A 221 -9.27 -12.69 -10.11
CA ALA A 221 -8.24 -13.53 -9.50
C ALA A 221 -8.60 -15.02 -9.68
N ASP A 222 -7.60 -15.87 -9.99
CA ASP A 222 -7.79 -17.33 -9.97
C ASP A 222 -7.73 -17.89 -8.53
N ALA A 223 -7.13 -17.13 -7.60
CA ALA A 223 -7.00 -17.49 -6.19
C ALA A 223 -8.15 -16.93 -5.33
N PRO A 224 -8.44 -17.51 -4.15
CA PRO A 224 -9.53 -17.05 -3.29
C PRO A 224 -9.34 -15.62 -2.77
N VAL A 225 -10.42 -14.83 -2.85
CA VAL A 225 -10.49 -13.41 -2.49
C VAL A 225 -11.22 -13.22 -1.16
N GLY A 226 -10.65 -12.39 -0.28
CA GLY A 226 -11.24 -11.92 0.97
C GLY A 226 -11.16 -10.41 1.11
N PHE A 227 -11.76 -9.89 2.18
CA PHE A 227 -11.95 -8.45 2.38
C PHE A 227 -11.67 -8.05 3.83
N LEU A 228 -10.93 -6.96 4.03
CA LEU A 228 -10.87 -6.32 5.35
C LEU A 228 -12.10 -5.42 5.52
N LEU A 229 -12.86 -5.63 6.59
CA LEU A 229 -14.08 -4.91 6.89
C LEU A 229 -14.00 -4.29 8.29
N SER A 230 -13.72 -2.99 8.36
CA SER A 230 -13.67 -2.26 9.63
C SER A 230 -15.03 -1.68 10.05
N GLY A 231 -16.04 -1.70 9.17
CA GLY A 231 -17.29 -0.97 9.39
C GLY A 231 -17.14 0.55 9.25
N GLY A 232 -15.99 1.05 8.79
CA GLY A 232 -15.82 2.41 8.29
C GLY A 232 -16.36 2.56 6.86
N LEU A 233 -16.60 3.78 6.40
CA LEU A 233 -17.19 4.07 5.09
C LEU A 233 -16.47 3.32 3.94
N ASP A 234 -15.14 3.43 3.89
CA ASP A 234 -14.35 3.04 2.72
C ASP A 234 -14.33 1.52 2.52
N SER A 235 -13.95 0.77 3.57
CA SER A 235 -13.93 -0.70 3.54
C SER A 235 -15.34 -1.27 3.36
N SER A 236 -16.36 -0.62 3.92
CA SER A 236 -17.75 -1.03 3.76
C SER A 236 -18.23 -0.86 2.33
N LEU A 237 -17.88 0.25 1.64
CA LEU A 237 -18.21 0.45 0.22
C LEU A 237 -17.54 -0.60 -0.66
N VAL A 238 -16.26 -0.89 -0.43
CA VAL A 238 -15.53 -1.95 -1.15
C VAL A 238 -16.25 -3.30 -0.97
N CYS A 239 -16.62 -3.67 0.26
CA CYS A 239 -17.34 -4.90 0.55
C CYS A 239 -18.72 -4.93 -0.10
N ALA A 240 -19.49 -3.84 -0.01
CA ALA A 240 -20.86 -3.77 -0.52
C ALA A 240 -20.93 -3.90 -2.04
N VAL A 241 -20.09 -3.15 -2.75
CA VAL A 241 -19.99 -3.23 -4.21
C VAL A 241 -19.50 -4.62 -4.63
N SER A 242 -18.50 -5.18 -3.94
CA SER A 242 -17.97 -6.51 -4.26
C SER A 242 -19.00 -7.61 -4.05
N ALA A 243 -19.76 -7.57 -2.95
CA ALA A 243 -20.84 -8.53 -2.69
C ALA A 243 -21.92 -8.47 -3.78
N LYS A 244 -22.28 -7.25 -4.22
CA LYS A 244 -23.25 -7.01 -5.30
C LYS A 244 -22.75 -7.56 -6.65
N ILE A 245 -21.49 -7.31 -7.01
CA ILE A 245 -20.89 -7.78 -8.27
C ILE A 245 -20.75 -9.30 -8.28
N LEU A 246 -20.20 -9.88 -7.21
CA LEU A 246 -19.94 -11.32 -7.14
C LEU A 246 -21.21 -12.15 -6.97
N ASN A 247 -22.30 -11.53 -6.48
CA ASN A 247 -23.60 -12.17 -6.23
C ASN A 247 -23.48 -13.47 -5.42
N LYS A 248 -22.59 -13.47 -4.43
CA LYS A 248 -22.34 -14.56 -3.48
C LYS A 248 -21.84 -13.99 -2.15
N PRO A 249 -21.97 -14.72 -1.03
CA PRO A 249 -21.36 -14.32 0.23
C PRO A 249 -19.85 -14.09 0.06
N ILE A 250 -19.38 -12.94 0.51
CA ILE A 250 -17.96 -12.60 0.56
C ILE A 250 -17.39 -12.94 1.94
N LYS A 251 -16.11 -13.34 2.00
CA LYS A 251 -15.40 -13.59 3.26
C LYS A 251 -14.80 -12.29 3.79
N THR A 252 -15.22 -11.86 4.97
CA THR A 252 -14.84 -10.56 5.55
C THR A 252 -14.18 -10.74 6.91
N PHE A 253 -13.17 -9.93 7.21
CA PHE A 253 -12.39 -10.00 8.44
C PHE A 253 -12.31 -8.63 9.10
N ALA A 254 -12.61 -8.59 10.39
CA ALA A 254 -12.44 -7.43 11.25
C ALA A 254 -11.50 -7.78 12.41
N ILE A 255 -10.85 -6.78 13.01
CA ILE A 255 -9.98 -6.98 14.17
C ILE A 255 -10.28 -5.96 15.25
N GLY A 256 -10.21 -6.39 16.50
CA GLY A 256 -10.43 -5.54 17.67
C GLY A 256 -9.74 -6.06 18.93
N MET A 257 -9.47 -5.16 19.86
CA MET A 257 -9.00 -5.50 21.20
C MET A 257 -10.09 -6.24 21.99
N ASP A 258 -9.67 -7.15 22.86
CA ASP A 258 -10.56 -7.94 23.72
C ASP A 258 -11.43 -7.11 24.68
N ILE A 259 -10.97 -5.92 25.07
CA ILE A 259 -11.63 -5.09 26.09
C ILE A 259 -12.49 -3.93 25.57
N ASP A 260 -12.14 -3.32 24.44
CA ASP A 260 -12.73 -2.04 24.01
C ASP A 260 -12.85 -1.87 22.49
N ALA A 261 -12.95 -2.97 21.74
CA ALA A 261 -13.10 -2.93 20.29
C ALA A 261 -14.33 -2.14 19.81
N ILE A 262 -14.08 -1.00 19.16
CA ILE A 262 -15.12 -0.09 18.67
C ILE A 262 -15.65 -0.57 17.32
N ASP A 263 -14.77 -0.96 16.39
CA ASP A 263 -15.13 -1.24 15.00
C ASP A 263 -15.89 -2.54 14.79
N LEU A 264 -15.68 -3.56 15.64
CA LEU A 264 -16.31 -4.87 15.47
C LEU A 264 -17.84 -4.80 15.44
N LYS A 265 -18.47 -3.91 16.23
CA LYS A 265 -19.93 -3.73 16.20
C LYS A 265 -20.43 -3.24 14.82
N TYR A 266 -19.67 -2.35 14.18
CA TYR A 266 -20.02 -1.79 12.88
C TYR A 266 -19.67 -2.74 11.75
N ALA A 267 -18.54 -3.46 11.86
CA ALA A 267 -18.16 -4.50 10.91
C ALA A 267 -19.23 -5.60 10.83
N ARG A 268 -19.70 -6.09 11.99
CA ARG A 268 -20.83 -7.04 12.07
C ARG A 268 -22.09 -6.48 11.44
N GLN A 269 -22.44 -5.22 11.74
CA GLN A 269 -23.63 -4.58 11.15
C GLN A 269 -23.58 -4.58 9.62
N VAL A 270 -22.42 -4.26 9.04
CA VAL A 270 -22.22 -4.29 7.58
C VAL A 270 -22.25 -5.72 7.06
N ALA A 271 -21.56 -6.65 7.71
CA ALA A 271 -21.52 -8.04 7.29
C ALA A 271 -22.91 -8.69 7.28
N GLU A 272 -23.72 -8.45 8.32
CA GLU A 272 -25.11 -8.91 8.40
C GLU A 272 -25.97 -8.31 7.29
N PHE A 273 -25.81 -7.01 7.02
CA PHE A 273 -26.53 -6.33 5.93
C PHE A 273 -26.19 -6.91 4.56
N LEU A 274 -24.92 -7.28 4.34
CA LEU A 274 -24.43 -7.84 3.08
C LEU A 274 -24.63 -9.36 2.95
N GLY A 275 -24.96 -10.06 4.03
CA GLY A 275 -24.95 -11.53 4.07
C GLY A 275 -23.55 -12.11 3.88
N ALA A 276 -22.51 -11.44 4.39
CA ALA A 276 -21.12 -11.86 4.30
C ALA A 276 -20.78 -12.99 5.31
N GLU A 277 -19.81 -13.84 4.96
CA GLU A 277 -19.17 -14.76 5.88
C GLU A 277 -18.15 -13.96 6.71
N HIS A 278 -18.49 -13.62 7.95
CA HIS A 278 -17.72 -12.69 8.77
C HIS A 278 -16.95 -13.35 9.90
N THR A 279 -15.71 -12.90 10.09
CA THR A 279 -14.86 -13.32 11.20
C THR A 279 -14.32 -12.09 11.95
N ASP A 280 -14.59 -12.05 13.25
CA ASP A 280 -13.89 -11.14 14.16
C ASP A 280 -12.62 -11.80 14.67
N VAL A 281 -11.49 -11.11 14.52
CA VAL A 281 -10.21 -11.48 15.12
C VAL A 281 -10.05 -10.65 16.38
N ILE A 282 -9.98 -11.32 17.53
CA ILE A 282 -9.79 -10.66 18.83
C ILE A 282 -8.32 -10.78 19.22
N ILE A 283 -7.72 -9.66 19.65
CA ILE A 283 -6.32 -9.58 20.09
C ILE A 283 -6.23 -9.00 21.50
N THR A 284 -5.18 -9.36 22.23
CA THR A 284 -4.90 -8.84 23.57
C THR A 284 -3.73 -7.86 23.56
N ARG A 285 -3.48 -7.23 24.72
CA ARG A 285 -2.28 -6.41 24.94
C ARG A 285 -0.99 -7.19 24.65
N GLU A 286 -0.92 -8.45 25.09
CA GLU A 286 0.24 -9.31 24.88
C GLU A 286 0.51 -9.54 23.39
N ASP A 287 -0.53 -9.84 22.59
CA ASP A 287 -0.40 -9.99 21.14
C ASP A 287 0.21 -8.73 20.48
N VAL A 288 -0.23 -7.54 20.91
CA VAL A 288 0.28 -6.26 20.42
C VAL A 288 1.75 -6.06 20.80
N ILE A 289 2.10 -6.23 22.08
CA ILE A 289 3.46 -5.98 22.55
C ILE A 289 4.46 -6.99 21.97
N GLU A 290 4.09 -8.27 21.88
CA GLU A 290 4.94 -9.31 21.30
C GLU A 290 5.19 -9.10 19.80
N ALA A 291 4.21 -8.56 19.07
CA ALA A 291 4.35 -8.31 17.64
C ALA A 291 5.16 -7.06 17.30
N LEU A 292 5.35 -6.10 18.23
CA LEU A 292 5.88 -4.77 17.93
C LEU A 292 7.25 -4.77 17.22
N ASP A 293 8.24 -5.50 17.78
CA ASP A 293 9.58 -5.58 17.19
C ASP A 293 9.55 -6.19 15.78
N PHE A 294 8.73 -7.23 15.58
CA PHE A 294 8.57 -7.87 14.27
C PHE A 294 7.85 -6.97 13.26
N VAL A 295 6.83 -6.23 13.68
CA VAL A 295 6.08 -5.30 12.82
C VAL A 295 6.99 -4.18 12.34
N ILE A 296 7.72 -3.51 13.24
CA ILE A 296 8.67 -2.44 12.85
C ILE A 296 9.75 -2.99 11.92
N LYS A 297 10.33 -4.16 12.22
CA LYS A 297 11.27 -4.86 11.34
C LYS A 297 10.68 -5.11 9.95
N THR A 298 9.41 -5.50 9.88
CA THR A 298 8.75 -5.86 8.63
C THR A 298 8.43 -4.63 7.79
N LEU A 299 7.93 -3.57 8.42
CA LEU A 299 7.59 -2.30 7.77
C LEU A 299 8.84 -1.63 7.20
N GLY A 300 9.92 -1.59 7.98
CA GLY A 300 11.09 -0.77 7.64
C GLY A 300 10.79 0.71 7.74
N THR A 301 10.06 1.11 8.79
CA THR A 301 9.76 2.50 9.16
C THR A 301 9.81 2.65 10.68
N TYR A 302 9.99 3.87 11.15
CA TYR A 302 9.88 4.27 12.57
C TYR A 302 8.63 5.11 12.84
N ASP A 303 7.81 5.37 11.82
CA ASP A 303 6.65 6.25 11.92
C ASP A 303 5.59 5.72 12.91
N ILE A 304 5.09 6.61 13.76
CA ILE A 304 4.16 6.27 14.85
C ILE A 304 2.83 5.79 14.28
N THR A 305 2.23 6.57 13.37
CA THR A 305 0.89 6.30 12.82
C THR A 305 0.88 5.00 12.05
N THR A 306 1.88 4.82 11.19
CA THR A 306 2.07 3.61 10.40
C THR A 306 2.27 2.41 11.31
N THR A 307 3.13 2.49 12.33
CA THR A 307 3.38 1.38 13.26
C THR A 307 2.11 1.00 14.03
N ARG A 308 1.43 1.96 14.67
CA ARG A 308 0.20 1.70 15.43
C ARG A 308 -0.88 1.04 14.58
N ALA A 309 -1.16 1.58 13.39
CA ALA A 309 -2.16 1.00 12.49
C ALA A 309 -1.72 -0.37 11.93
N SER A 310 -0.41 -0.59 11.77
CA SER A 310 0.13 -1.86 11.29
C SER A 310 -0.03 -3.00 12.28
N MET A 311 -0.13 -2.73 13.59
CA MET A 311 -0.31 -3.78 14.60
C MET A 311 -1.57 -4.59 14.33
N GLY A 312 -2.73 -3.93 14.23
CA GLY A 312 -3.99 -4.59 13.89
C GLY A 312 -3.95 -5.21 12.49
N MET A 313 -3.43 -4.50 11.49
CA MET A 313 -3.39 -5.03 10.13
C MET A 313 -2.50 -6.28 10.00
N TYR A 314 -1.34 -6.31 10.66
CA TYR A 314 -0.47 -7.49 10.66
C TYR A 314 -1.15 -8.67 11.35
N LEU A 315 -1.73 -8.47 12.52
CA LEU A 315 -2.35 -9.55 13.31
C LEU A 315 -3.57 -10.15 12.60
N VAL A 316 -4.42 -9.33 11.96
CA VAL A 316 -5.55 -9.87 11.16
C VAL A 316 -5.06 -10.61 9.92
N CYS A 317 -4.02 -10.13 9.24
CA CYS A 317 -3.46 -10.81 8.07
C CYS A 317 -2.77 -12.13 8.44
N LYS A 318 -2.08 -12.16 9.59
CA LYS A 318 -1.53 -13.38 10.17
C LYS A 318 -2.63 -14.40 10.44
N TYR A 319 -3.72 -13.98 11.08
CA TYR A 319 -4.88 -14.84 11.30
C TYR A 319 -5.45 -15.39 9.99
N ILE A 320 -5.67 -14.54 8.98
CA ILE A 320 -6.19 -14.96 7.66
C ILE A 320 -5.29 -16.02 7.03
N HIS A 321 -3.97 -15.78 7.04
CA HIS A 321 -2.99 -16.70 6.47
C HIS A 321 -2.99 -18.06 7.20
N GLU A 322 -3.06 -18.05 8.53
CA GLU A 322 -2.97 -19.27 9.35
C GLU A 322 -4.27 -20.08 9.36
N ASN A 323 -5.42 -19.45 9.11
CA ASN A 323 -6.74 -20.07 9.35
C ASN A 323 -7.62 -20.20 8.09
N THR A 324 -7.18 -19.70 6.92
CA THR A 324 -7.99 -19.69 5.71
C THR A 324 -7.19 -20.03 4.44
N ASP A 325 -7.91 -20.21 3.34
CA ASP A 325 -7.36 -20.41 1.99
C ASP A 325 -7.24 -19.11 1.18
N ILE A 326 -7.52 -17.95 1.79
CA ILE A 326 -7.51 -16.66 1.11
C ILE A 326 -6.09 -16.28 0.70
N ARG A 327 -5.98 -15.68 -0.48
CA ARG A 327 -4.70 -15.25 -1.07
C ARG A 327 -4.73 -13.80 -1.51
N VAL A 328 -5.90 -13.25 -1.82
CA VAL A 328 -6.11 -11.85 -2.22
C VAL A 328 -6.98 -11.15 -1.20
N ILE A 329 -6.58 -9.94 -0.79
CA ILE A 329 -7.26 -9.10 0.19
C ILE A 329 -7.53 -7.74 -0.42
N LEU A 330 -8.81 -7.37 -0.53
CA LEU A 330 -9.22 -6.02 -0.87
C LEU A 330 -9.34 -5.16 0.39
N THR A 331 -8.88 -3.90 0.30
CA THR A 331 -8.91 -2.93 1.40
C THR A 331 -9.48 -1.58 0.95
N GLY A 332 -9.77 -0.69 1.89
CA GLY A 332 -10.28 0.67 1.64
C GLY A 332 -9.23 1.79 1.71
N GLU A 333 -7.94 1.45 1.60
CA GLU A 333 -6.82 2.41 1.65
C GLU A 333 -6.90 3.42 0.49
N VAL A 334 -6.13 4.52 0.54
CA VAL A 334 -6.08 5.61 -0.48
C VAL A 334 -7.29 6.56 -0.45
N SER A 335 -8.42 6.14 0.12
CA SER A 335 -9.63 6.98 0.17
C SER A 335 -9.45 8.27 1.00
N ASP A 336 -8.78 8.20 2.16
CA ASP A 336 -8.61 9.37 3.04
C ASP A 336 -7.67 10.42 2.42
N GLU A 337 -6.69 10.00 1.64
CA GLU A 337 -5.74 10.89 0.96
C GLU A 337 -6.42 11.70 -0.16
N LEU A 338 -7.44 11.12 -0.80
CA LEU A 338 -8.20 11.75 -1.87
C LEU A 338 -9.33 12.65 -1.36
N PHE A 339 -10.04 12.22 -0.32
CA PHE A 339 -11.26 12.87 0.18
C PHE A 339 -11.12 13.51 1.57
N GLY A 340 -9.93 13.42 2.16
CA GLY A 340 -9.55 14.08 3.39
C GLY A 340 -9.65 13.22 4.64
N TYR A 341 -8.73 13.49 5.58
CA TYR A 341 -8.75 12.99 6.95
C TYR A 341 -9.56 13.89 7.88
N LYS A 342 -9.77 13.50 9.14
CA LYS A 342 -10.40 14.37 10.14
C LYS A 342 -9.75 15.76 10.28
N TYR A 343 -8.43 15.89 10.18
CA TYR A 343 -7.79 17.21 10.26
C TYR A 343 -8.02 18.08 9.03
N THR A 344 -8.44 17.49 7.90
CA THR A 344 -8.75 18.26 6.68
C THR A 344 -10.03 19.07 6.79
N ASP A 345 -10.87 18.81 7.80
CA ASP A 345 -11.97 19.69 8.17
C ASP A 345 -11.47 21.09 8.64
N PHE A 346 -10.20 21.20 9.03
CA PHE A 346 -9.56 22.47 9.41
C PHE A 346 -8.81 23.15 8.26
N ALA A 347 -8.88 22.61 7.03
CA ALA A 347 -8.24 23.21 5.87
C ALA A 347 -8.73 24.67 5.67
N PRO A 348 -7.82 25.67 5.63
CA PRO A 348 -8.22 27.08 5.55
C PRO A 348 -8.96 27.47 4.26
N SER A 349 -8.75 26.71 3.18
CA SER A 349 -9.36 26.93 1.88
C SER A 349 -9.41 25.63 1.07
N PRO A 350 -10.20 25.56 -0.01
CA PRO A 350 -10.16 24.45 -0.95
C PRO A 350 -8.77 24.20 -1.55
N ASP A 351 -8.00 25.25 -1.83
CA ASP A 351 -6.65 25.11 -2.40
C ASP A 351 -5.68 24.49 -1.40
N GLU A 352 -5.77 24.87 -0.12
CA GLU A 352 -4.99 24.24 0.96
C GLU A 352 -5.37 22.75 1.13
N PHE A 353 -6.66 22.42 1.04
CA PHE A 353 -7.11 21.03 1.04
C PHE A 353 -6.49 20.24 -0.13
N GLN A 354 -6.50 20.82 -1.33
CA GLN A 354 -5.92 20.21 -2.53
C GLN A 354 -4.42 19.97 -2.35
N MET A 355 -3.67 20.99 -1.90
CA MET A 355 -2.23 20.89 -1.67
C MET A 355 -1.89 19.79 -0.66
N GLU A 356 -2.69 19.65 0.39
CA GLU A 356 -2.52 18.56 1.36
C GLU A 356 -2.86 17.20 0.73
N ALA A 357 -3.96 17.06 0.00
CA ALA A 357 -4.32 15.83 -0.69
C ALA A 357 -3.22 15.39 -1.67
N GLU A 358 -2.68 16.31 -2.47
CA GLU A 358 -1.59 16.04 -3.39
C GLU A 358 -0.32 15.58 -2.68
N LYS A 359 0.05 16.24 -1.58
CA LYS A 359 1.17 15.81 -0.74
C LYS A 359 0.94 14.38 -0.24
N ARG A 360 -0.24 14.09 0.29
CA ARG A 360 -0.56 12.77 0.88
C ARG A 360 -0.55 11.68 -0.17
N VAL A 361 -1.10 11.93 -1.36
CA VAL A 361 -1.03 11.00 -2.49
C VAL A 361 0.41 10.72 -2.91
N ARG A 362 1.28 11.73 -2.98
CA ARG A 362 2.71 11.54 -3.30
C ARG A 362 3.47 10.78 -2.20
N GLU A 363 3.02 10.88 -0.95
CA GLU A 363 3.67 10.26 0.21
C GLU A 363 3.08 8.88 0.61
N LEU A 364 1.95 8.46 0.03
CA LEU A 364 1.26 7.19 0.32
C LEU A 364 2.22 5.99 0.44
N HIS A 365 3.18 5.92 -0.48
CA HIS A 365 4.13 4.82 -0.58
C HIS A 365 5.09 4.69 0.61
N MET A 366 5.13 5.67 1.52
CA MET A 366 5.92 5.68 2.75
C MET A 366 5.09 5.41 4.01
N TYR A 367 3.76 5.50 3.91
CA TYR A 367 2.83 5.42 5.04
C TYR A 367 1.77 4.33 4.81
N ASP A 368 0.54 4.71 4.43
CA ASP A 368 -0.62 3.81 4.36
C ASP A 368 -0.45 2.65 3.40
N VAL A 369 0.05 2.93 2.19
CA VAL A 369 0.35 1.87 1.19
C VAL A 369 1.54 1.01 1.62
N LEU A 370 2.52 1.59 2.33
CA LEU A 370 3.62 0.81 2.91
C LEU A 370 3.10 -0.18 3.94
N ARG A 371 2.24 0.26 4.87
CA ARG A 371 1.57 -0.60 5.85
C ARG A 371 0.75 -1.69 5.17
N ALA A 372 -0.13 -1.31 4.25
CA ALA A 372 -1.00 -2.23 3.53
C ALA A 372 -0.18 -3.31 2.83
N ASP A 373 0.86 -2.93 2.07
CA ASP A 373 1.72 -3.91 1.41
C ASP A 373 2.42 -4.81 2.42
N ARG A 374 3.13 -4.26 3.41
CA ARG A 374 4.03 -5.04 4.27
C ARG A 374 3.28 -5.99 5.19
N CYS A 375 2.19 -5.53 5.80
CA CYS A 375 1.40 -6.36 6.72
C CYS A 375 0.68 -7.50 5.99
N ILE A 376 0.22 -7.27 4.75
CA ILE A 376 -0.48 -8.28 3.95
C ILE A 376 0.54 -9.25 3.33
N SER A 377 1.58 -8.73 2.68
CA SER A 377 2.56 -9.56 1.96
C SER A 377 3.41 -10.43 2.86
N VAL A 378 3.82 -9.98 4.06
CA VAL A 378 4.63 -10.81 4.97
C VAL A 378 3.89 -12.09 5.38
N ASN A 379 2.56 -12.09 5.28
CA ASN A 379 1.67 -13.21 5.57
C ASN A 379 1.26 -13.95 4.29
N SER A 380 2.04 -13.89 3.21
CA SER A 380 1.75 -14.60 1.95
C SER A 380 0.39 -14.25 1.33
N LEU A 381 -0.05 -12.99 1.46
CA LEU A 381 -1.29 -12.49 0.88
C LEU A 381 -1.00 -11.36 -0.12
N GLU A 382 -1.93 -11.09 -1.02
CA GLU A 382 -1.91 -9.96 -1.95
C GLU A 382 -2.87 -8.85 -1.53
N ALA A 383 -2.39 -7.61 -1.48
CA ALA A 383 -3.25 -6.45 -1.27
C ALA A 383 -3.76 -5.92 -2.62
N ARG A 384 -5.02 -5.53 -2.70
CA ARG A 384 -5.59 -4.77 -3.81
C ARG A 384 -6.36 -3.56 -3.26
N VAL A 385 -6.13 -2.39 -3.84
CA VAL A 385 -6.61 -1.11 -3.30
C VAL A 385 -7.48 -0.36 -4.32
N PRO A 386 -8.81 -0.59 -4.36
CA PRO A 386 -9.67 -0.02 -5.39
C PRO A 386 -9.71 1.51 -5.46
N PHE A 387 -9.55 2.21 -4.34
CA PHE A 387 -9.45 3.68 -4.36
C PHE A 387 -8.14 4.18 -4.97
N GLY A 388 -7.14 3.31 -5.16
CA GLY A 388 -5.92 3.59 -5.92
C GLY A 388 -6.05 3.33 -7.42
N ASP A 389 -7.26 3.07 -7.93
CA ASP A 389 -7.51 2.96 -9.38
C ASP A 389 -7.13 4.25 -10.11
N LEU A 390 -6.38 4.13 -11.21
CA LEU A 390 -5.81 5.28 -11.90
C LEU A 390 -6.87 6.21 -12.49
N ASP A 391 -7.98 5.67 -13.03
CA ASP A 391 -9.06 6.49 -13.56
C ASP A 391 -9.82 7.22 -12.43
N PHE A 392 -9.99 6.54 -11.30
CA PHE A 392 -10.62 7.10 -10.11
C PHE A 392 -9.77 8.22 -9.49
N VAL A 393 -8.49 7.96 -9.24
CA VAL A 393 -7.53 8.93 -8.68
C VAL A 393 -7.42 10.14 -9.61
N ASP A 394 -7.20 9.93 -10.91
CA ASP A 394 -7.11 11.02 -11.88
C ASP A 394 -8.34 11.91 -11.82
N TYR A 395 -9.54 11.32 -11.81
CA TYR A 395 -10.77 12.08 -11.77
C TYR A 395 -10.90 12.91 -10.49
N VAL A 396 -10.72 12.28 -9.32
CA VAL A 396 -10.89 12.93 -8.01
C VAL A 396 -9.84 14.02 -7.77
N MET A 397 -8.59 13.79 -8.20
CA MET A 397 -7.51 14.78 -8.07
C MET A 397 -7.67 15.94 -9.06
N SER A 398 -8.36 15.73 -10.18
CA SER A 398 -8.66 16.79 -11.15
C SER A 398 -9.88 17.63 -10.79
N LEU A 399 -10.72 17.20 -9.84
CA LEU A 399 -11.92 17.96 -9.46
C LEU A 399 -11.55 19.32 -8.86
N ASN A 400 -12.35 20.34 -9.19
CA ASN A 400 -12.33 21.61 -8.47
C ASN A 400 -12.40 21.35 -6.96
N PRO A 401 -11.40 21.74 -6.16
CA PRO A 401 -11.34 21.32 -4.76
C PRO A 401 -12.50 21.85 -3.92
N SER A 402 -13.17 22.92 -4.36
CA SER A 402 -14.36 23.44 -3.66
C SER A 402 -15.48 22.41 -3.54
N VAL A 403 -15.62 21.47 -4.48
CA VAL A 403 -16.63 20.41 -4.38
C VAL A 403 -16.26 19.29 -3.41
N LYS A 404 -14.96 19.16 -3.06
CA LYS A 404 -14.46 18.14 -2.12
C LYS A 404 -14.61 18.55 -0.65
N MET A 405 -14.82 19.84 -0.39
CA MET A 405 -14.94 20.38 0.96
C MET A 405 -16.11 19.73 1.72
N ASN A 406 -15.93 19.57 3.03
CA ASN A 406 -16.94 18.96 3.89
C ASN A 406 -18.19 19.86 4.02
N VAL A 407 -19.33 19.38 3.51
CA VAL A 407 -20.63 20.08 3.57
C VAL A 407 -21.51 19.54 4.71
N TYR A 408 -21.42 18.24 5.02
CA TYR A 408 -22.30 17.57 5.98
C TYR A 408 -21.87 17.70 7.45
N GLY A 409 -20.73 18.34 7.73
CA GLY A 409 -20.05 18.20 9.01
C GLY A 409 -19.52 16.77 9.22
N LYS A 410 -19.44 15.99 8.15
CA LYS A 410 -18.92 14.62 8.10
C LYS A 410 -17.99 14.53 6.90
N GLY A 411 -16.71 14.24 7.14
CA GLY A 411 -15.71 14.14 6.09
C GLY A 411 -16.11 13.18 4.96
N LYS A 412 -15.51 13.36 3.78
CA LYS A 412 -15.79 12.62 2.55
C LYS A 412 -17.20 12.81 1.99
N TYR A 413 -17.69 14.06 1.98
CA TYR A 413 -19.02 14.41 1.48
C TYR A 413 -19.32 13.79 0.11
N LEU A 414 -18.48 14.02 -0.91
CA LEU A 414 -18.73 13.53 -2.27
C LEU A 414 -18.84 12.00 -2.35
N LEU A 415 -18.02 11.29 -1.58
CA LEU A 415 -18.04 9.82 -1.56
C LEU A 415 -19.31 9.28 -0.90
N ARG A 416 -19.79 9.92 0.16
CA ARG A 416 -21.07 9.54 0.79
C ARG A 416 -22.22 9.80 -0.18
N HIS A 417 -22.28 11.02 -0.72
CA HIS A 417 -23.30 11.46 -1.67
C HIS A 417 -23.36 10.55 -2.91
N ALA A 418 -22.20 10.06 -3.38
CA ALA A 418 -22.10 9.12 -4.50
C ALA A 418 -22.84 7.79 -4.29
N PHE A 419 -23.07 7.36 -3.05
CA PHE A 419 -23.66 6.05 -2.73
C PHE A 419 -24.98 6.13 -1.93
N GLU A 420 -25.53 7.33 -1.71
CA GLU A 420 -26.80 7.53 -0.97
C GLU A 420 -27.99 6.84 -1.65
N GLU A 421 -28.11 6.95 -2.97
CA GLU A 421 -29.24 6.38 -3.72
C GLU A 421 -29.18 4.84 -3.82
N ASP A 422 -27.96 4.29 -3.77
CA ASP A 422 -27.70 2.87 -3.98
C ASP A 422 -28.23 1.99 -2.85
N LYS A 423 -28.33 2.56 -1.64
CA LYS A 423 -28.73 1.85 -0.40
C LYS A 423 -27.94 0.55 -0.22
N CYS A 424 -26.68 0.54 -0.65
CA CYS A 424 -25.79 -0.61 -0.57
C CYS A 424 -25.16 -0.79 0.82
N LEU A 425 -25.40 0.15 1.73
CA LEU A 425 -25.00 0.12 3.12
C LEU A 425 -26.16 0.57 4.02
N PRO A 426 -26.17 0.18 5.31
CA PRO A 426 -27.03 0.82 6.30
C PRO A 426 -26.73 2.33 6.37
N GLU A 427 -27.77 3.16 6.47
CA GLU A 427 -27.63 4.62 6.58
C GLU A 427 -26.70 5.04 7.74
N SER A 428 -26.77 4.31 8.86
CA SER A 428 -25.91 4.54 10.02
C SER A 428 -24.42 4.33 9.74
N ILE A 429 -24.08 3.49 8.76
CA ILE A 429 -22.70 3.24 8.32
C ILE A 429 -22.31 4.27 7.25
N LEU A 430 -23.16 4.49 6.25
CA LEU A 430 -22.92 5.45 5.19
C LEU A 430 -22.68 6.86 5.75
N GLN A 431 -23.36 7.22 6.84
CA GLN A 431 -23.23 8.51 7.51
C GLN A 431 -22.42 8.45 8.82
N ARG A 432 -21.65 7.39 9.06
CA ARG A 432 -20.78 7.26 10.24
C ARG A 432 -19.61 8.24 10.18
N GLU A 433 -19.29 8.90 11.29
CA GLU A 433 -18.07 9.72 11.37
C GLU A 433 -16.79 8.86 11.34
N LYS A 434 -15.71 9.45 10.84
CA LYS A 434 -14.40 8.77 10.71
C LYS A 434 -13.75 8.54 12.08
N ALA A 435 -13.47 7.28 12.40
CA ALA A 435 -12.52 6.88 13.44
C ALA A 435 -11.17 6.49 12.79
N ALA A 436 -10.05 6.82 13.42
CA ALA A 436 -8.73 6.38 12.96
C ALA A 436 -8.55 4.88 13.23
N PHE A 437 -7.91 4.14 12.32
CA PHE A 437 -7.88 2.66 12.40
C PHE A 437 -7.35 2.13 13.73
N SER A 438 -6.21 2.65 14.23
CA SER A 438 -5.63 2.19 15.49
C SER A 438 -6.54 2.44 16.70
N ASP A 439 -7.27 3.55 16.72
CA ASP A 439 -8.22 3.86 17.80
C ASP A 439 -9.51 3.05 17.67
N ALA A 440 -9.87 2.68 16.44
CA ALA A 440 -11.08 1.94 16.13
C ALA A 440 -10.94 0.43 16.41
N VAL A 441 -9.72 -0.12 16.29
CA VAL A 441 -9.36 -1.45 16.82
C VAL A 441 -9.55 -1.51 18.34
N GLY A 442 -9.26 -0.43 19.05
CA GLY A 442 -9.47 -0.26 20.48
C GLY A 442 -8.58 0.86 21.02
N HIS A 443 -9.08 1.72 21.90
CA HIS A 443 -8.27 2.80 22.48
C HIS A 443 -7.10 2.23 23.30
N SER A 444 -7.30 1.05 23.90
CA SER A 444 -6.27 0.35 24.65
C SER A 444 -5.03 0.04 23.81
N LEU A 445 -5.15 -0.28 22.51
CA LEU A 445 -3.99 -0.60 21.66
C LEU A 445 -2.95 0.54 21.68
N VAL A 446 -3.41 1.79 21.53
CA VAL A 446 -2.52 2.95 21.52
C VAL A 446 -2.00 3.24 22.93
N ASN A 447 -2.83 3.07 23.95
CA ASN A 447 -2.42 3.30 25.34
C ASN A 447 -1.38 2.27 25.79
N ASP A 448 -1.57 1.00 25.43
CA ASP A 448 -0.68 -0.11 25.73
C ASP A 448 0.72 0.11 25.12
N LEU A 449 0.79 0.57 23.87
CA LEU A 449 2.04 0.91 23.19
C LEU A 449 2.76 2.09 23.86
N LYS A 450 2.01 3.13 24.24
CA LYS A 450 2.57 4.28 24.97
C LYS A 450 3.10 3.89 26.33
N GLU A 451 2.31 3.17 27.13
CA GLU A 451 2.72 2.68 28.44
C GLU A 451 3.93 1.75 28.36
N TYR A 452 3.97 0.88 27.34
CA TYR A 452 5.12 0.04 27.09
C TYR A 452 6.37 0.89 26.83
N ALA A 453 6.29 1.91 25.98
CA ALA A 453 7.42 2.81 25.72
C ALA A 453 7.85 3.62 26.94
N GLU A 454 6.90 4.11 27.76
CA GLU A 454 7.20 4.81 29.02
C GLU A 454 8.02 3.95 29.99
N SER A 455 7.88 2.63 29.95
CA SER A 455 8.62 1.72 30.83
C SER A 455 10.12 1.60 30.51
N PHE A 456 10.58 2.07 29.35
CA PHE A 456 11.98 1.94 28.91
C PHE A 456 12.86 3.15 29.19
N TYR A 457 12.27 4.33 29.41
CA TYR A 457 13.04 5.57 29.46
C TYR A 457 12.60 6.49 30.59
N SER A 458 13.56 6.94 31.39
CA SER A 458 13.42 8.18 32.13
C SER A 458 13.39 9.39 31.19
N ASP A 459 12.93 10.54 31.68
CA ASP A 459 12.88 11.78 30.88
C ASP A 459 14.29 12.27 30.51
N GLU A 460 15.27 12.06 31.40
CA GLU A 460 16.68 12.41 31.13
C GLU A 460 17.29 11.52 30.05
N GLU A 461 17.03 10.21 30.09
CA GLU A 461 17.47 9.27 29.04
C GLU A 461 16.81 9.56 27.69
N PHE A 462 15.53 9.95 27.69
CA PHE A 462 14.82 10.35 26.49
C PHE A 462 15.52 11.52 25.80
N GLU A 463 15.75 12.63 26.53
CA GLU A 463 16.42 13.82 26.00
C GLU A 463 17.84 13.52 25.49
N GLU A 464 18.62 12.71 26.22
CA GLU A 464 19.97 12.32 25.80
C GLU A 464 19.93 11.48 24.50
N LYS A 465 18.99 10.54 24.39
CA LYS A 465 18.91 9.63 23.25
C LYS A 465 18.40 10.31 21.99
N ILE A 466 17.39 11.18 22.09
CA ILE A 466 16.86 11.86 20.89
C ILE A 466 17.86 12.82 20.25
N ALA A 467 18.79 13.37 21.05
CA ALA A 467 19.84 14.27 20.56
C ALA A 467 20.77 13.62 19.52
N LYS A 468 20.82 12.27 19.47
CA LYS A 468 21.64 11.48 18.54
C LYS A 468 21.05 11.43 17.12
N TYR A 469 19.77 11.77 16.96
CA TYR A 469 19.08 11.73 15.67
C TYR A 469 18.97 13.13 15.05
N GLU A 470 19.50 13.27 13.84
CA GLU A 470 19.41 14.49 13.03
C GLU A 470 18.16 14.50 12.14
N HIS A 471 17.92 13.41 11.41
CA HIS A 471 16.73 13.23 10.57
C HIS A 471 15.57 12.64 11.38
N ALA A 472 14.37 13.19 11.20
CA ALA A 472 13.12 12.78 11.87
C ALA A 472 13.34 12.47 13.36
N ARG A 473 13.78 13.49 14.10
CA ARG A 473 14.11 13.34 15.52
C ARG A 473 12.86 12.90 16.30
N PRO A 474 12.93 11.82 17.10
CA PRO A 474 11.83 11.41 17.96
C PRO A 474 11.41 12.53 18.92
N PHE A 475 10.10 12.67 19.16
CA PHE A 475 9.51 13.72 20.02
C PHE A 475 8.63 13.16 21.15
N THR A 476 8.51 11.84 21.24
CA THR A 476 7.91 11.10 22.36
C THR A 476 8.72 9.84 22.65
N LYS A 477 8.64 9.28 23.86
CA LYS A 477 9.29 8.01 24.21
C LYS A 477 8.86 6.84 23.31
N GLU A 478 7.60 6.85 22.86
CA GLU A 478 7.09 5.91 21.86
C GLU A 478 7.81 6.04 20.52
N SER A 479 7.93 7.26 19.98
CA SER A 479 8.68 7.49 18.74
C SER A 479 10.16 7.13 18.88
N LEU A 480 10.74 7.28 20.07
CA LEU A 480 12.12 6.89 20.36
C LEU A 480 12.25 5.36 20.37
N LEU A 481 11.33 4.64 21.03
CA LEU A 481 11.30 3.18 21.02
C LEU A 481 11.24 2.65 19.59
N TYR A 482 10.33 3.21 18.77
CA TYR A 482 10.18 2.77 17.39
C TYR A 482 11.42 3.07 16.56
N ARG A 483 12.04 4.23 16.79
CA ARG A 483 13.30 4.60 16.14
C ARG A 483 14.45 3.66 16.51
N GLU A 484 14.61 3.31 17.79
CA GLU A 484 15.66 2.37 18.22
C GLU A 484 15.46 0.96 17.64
N ILE A 485 14.22 0.46 17.57
CA ILE A 485 13.91 -0.82 16.92
C ILE A 485 14.16 -0.73 15.42
N PHE A 486 13.81 0.38 14.76
CA PHE A 486 14.12 0.59 13.35
C PHE A 486 15.62 0.57 13.09
N GLU A 487 16.43 1.31 13.85
CA GLU A 487 17.89 1.39 13.68
C GLU A 487 18.59 0.04 13.96
N LYS A 488 18.01 -0.82 14.80
CA LYS A 488 18.47 -2.21 15.00
C LYS A 488 18.41 -3.03 13.70
N TYR A 489 17.43 -2.78 12.83
CA TYR A 489 17.22 -3.55 11.60
C TYR A 489 17.63 -2.83 10.31
N TYR A 490 17.59 -1.51 10.31
CA TYR A 490 17.85 -0.64 9.17
C TYR A 490 18.79 0.51 9.55
N PRO A 491 20.01 0.21 10.03
CA PRO A 491 20.92 1.22 10.58
C PRO A 491 21.25 2.30 9.55
N GLY A 492 21.00 3.56 9.91
CA GLY A 492 21.29 4.73 9.08
C GLY A 492 20.41 4.87 7.84
N GLN A 493 19.25 4.20 7.79
CA GLN A 493 18.33 4.25 6.65
C GLN A 493 17.07 5.09 6.92
N SER A 494 17.09 6.02 7.88
CA SER A 494 15.90 6.78 8.26
C SER A 494 15.33 7.63 7.12
N ASP A 495 16.18 8.06 6.17
CA ASP A 495 15.81 8.83 4.97
C ASP A 495 14.89 8.07 3.99
N MET A 496 14.58 6.79 4.24
CA MET A 496 13.57 6.05 3.45
C MET A 496 12.15 6.60 3.64
N VAL A 497 11.93 7.38 4.69
CA VAL A 497 10.67 8.06 5.00
C VAL A 497 10.98 9.54 5.21
N VAL A 498 10.13 10.44 4.69
CA VAL A 498 10.39 11.88 4.73
C VAL A 498 10.48 12.41 6.17
N ASP A 499 9.45 12.12 6.97
CA ASP A 499 9.35 12.47 8.39
C ASP A 499 8.25 11.63 9.06
N PHE A 500 7.97 11.84 10.34
CA PHE A 500 6.75 11.31 10.97
C PHE A 500 5.49 11.84 10.28
N TRP A 501 4.51 10.96 10.05
CA TRP A 501 3.20 11.37 9.56
C TRP A 501 2.51 12.18 10.66
N MET A 502 2.16 13.42 10.36
CA MET A 502 1.46 14.33 11.27
C MET A 502 0.36 15.09 10.51
N PRO A 503 -0.74 15.47 11.20
CA PRO A 503 -1.64 16.53 10.73
C PRO A 503 -0.85 17.79 10.36
N ASN A 504 -1.40 18.59 9.44
CA ASN A 504 -0.74 19.83 9.02
C ASN A 504 -0.67 20.82 10.19
N LYS A 505 0.50 20.93 10.83
CA LYS A 505 0.70 21.75 12.05
C LYS A 505 0.46 23.25 11.84
N THR A 506 0.43 23.72 10.59
CA THR A 506 0.17 25.13 10.28
C THR A 506 -1.31 25.49 10.32
N TRP A 507 -2.20 24.48 10.26
CA TRP A 507 -3.65 24.71 10.27
C TRP A 507 -4.19 24.88 11.69
N PRO A 508 -5.26 25.71 11.86
CA PRO A 508 -5.84 25.95 13.17
C PRO A 508 -6.32 24.67 13.86
N GLY A 509 -5.83 24.42 15.07
CA GLY A 509 -6.22 23.23 15.85
C GLY A 509 -5.48 21.94 15.50
N CYS A 510 -4.48 21.99 14.61
CA CYS A 510 -3.72 20.81 14.17
C CYS A 510 -2.27 20.77 14.67
N ASN A 511 -1.80 21.77 15.40
CA ASN A 511 -0.47 21.75 16.03
C ASN A 511 -0.49 20.88 17.30
N VAL A 512 -0.30 19.58 17.11
CA VAL A 512 -0.34 18.55 18.15
C VAL A 512 0.92 17.68 18.11
N ASP A 513 1.21 17.02 19.24
CA ASP A 513 2.35 16.10 19.41
C ASP A 513 1.91 14.63 19.48
N ASP A 514 0.66 14.32 19.11
CA ASP A 514 0.18 12.96 18.82
C ASP A 514 -0.43 12.98 17.42
N PRO A 515 0.01 12.12 16.49
CA PRO A 515 -0.56 12.10 15.16
C PRO A 515 -2.00 11.56 15.09
N SER A 516 -2.50 10.92 16.15
CA SER A 516 -3.88 10.42 16.15
C SER A 516 -4.90 11.55 16.02
N ALA A 517 -5.95 11.31 15.23
CA ALA A 517 -7.08 12.22 15.15
C ALA A 517 -7.78 12.45 16.51
N ARG A 518 -7.57 11.58 17.50
CA ARG A 518 -8.23 11.65 18.83
C ARG A 518 -7.89 12.90 19.64
N VAL A 519 -6.76 13.54 19.35
CA VAL A 519 -6.35 14.78 20.02
C VAL A 519 -6.89 16.04 19.31
N LEU A 520 -7.59 15.88 18.20
CA LEU A 520 -8.23 16.97 17.47
C LEU A 520 -9.59 17.31 18.07
N ALA A 521 -9.93 18.60 18.07
CA ALA A 521 -11.17 19.09 18.67
C ALA A 521 -12.46 18.54 18.01
N ASN A 522 -12.37 18.12 16.74
CA ASN A 522 -13.50 17.56 15.96
C ASN A 522 -13.57 16.01 16.00
N TYR A 523 -12.81 15.35 16.88
CA TYR A 523 -12.91 13.90 17.05
C TYR A 523 -14.22 13.49 17.72
N GLY A 524 -14.65 14.24 18.76
CA GLY A 524 -16.00 14.19 19.33
C GLY A 524 -16.62 12.78 19.43
N ALA A 525 -17.77 12.61 18.79
CA ALA A 525 -18.57 11.37 18.79
C ALA A 525 -17.95 10.21 17.98
N SER A 526 -16.88 10.43 17.22
CA SER A 526 -16.22 9.39 16.41
C SER A 526 -15.58 8.28 17.26
N GLY A 527 -15.25 8.58 18.52
CA GLY A 527 -14.63 7.64 19.46
C GLY A 527 -15.58 6.98 20.47
N GLN A 528 -16.91 7.14 20.30
CA GLN A 528 -17.95 6.62 21.21
C GLN A 528 -18.70 5.38 20.67
#